data_AF-A0A2N2UT09-F1
#
_entry.id   AF-A0A2N2UT09-F1
#
_cell.length_a   1.000
_cell.length_b   1.000
_cell.length_c   1.000
_cell.angle_alpha   90.00
_cell.angle_beta   90.00
_cell.angle_gamma   90.00
#
_symmetry.space_group_name_H-M   'P 1'
#
loop_
_entity.id
_entity.type
_entity.pdbx_description
1 polymer ?
#
loop_
_entity_poly.entity_id
_entity_poly.type
_entity_poly.pdbx_seq_one_letter_code
_entity_poly.pdbx_strand_id
1 'polypeptide(L)'
;RAMREAAAKSAIVIDVIAVPTIYPGGGAKQLIKVITGKEVPSGRLPNEIGVQCFNVATAYSVNRVVNYGEPVISRIVTVTGNVARPGNYEAPLGISISELVQLAGSQAGDGNLIMGGPMMGFNLPSADVPVVKATNCIIVPSAEMFPEPEPALPCIRCTRCAEACPVNLQPQELYWFSKSQNLEKAREYNIFDCIECGCCTYVCPSNIPLVQYYRYAKSEIIAQDRAKEAADIARERNEFRLMRIEREKQERAQKHAQKAAGAKAESGVDSAAEAAKKAAIAAAVERAKAQKAEVEAKNTEEVSPRVEAAIAEIEARRAQQPEPAGQPKSPGQPEQAQLFAEPQEAPAAPDAGQADSMQTLSKEKQPTEEAK
;
A
#
# COMPACT_ATOMS: atom_id res chain seq x y z
N ARG A 1 24.42 16.71 -31.01
CA ARG A 1 25.51 17.65 -31.39
C ARG A 1 26.06 18.38 -30.17
N ALA A 2 25.27 19.20 -29.46
CA ALA A 2 25.71 19.91 -28.26
C ALA A 2 26.39 19.04 -27.19
N MET A 3 25.86 17.85 -26.88
CA MET A 3 26.51 16.93 -25.92
C MET A 3 27.92 16.49 -26.35
N ARG A 4 28.15 16.25 -27.65
CA ARG A 4 29.49 15.88 -28.17
C ARG A 4 30.46 17.04 -28.09
N GLU A 5 30.00 18.24 -28.42
CA GLU A 5 30.80 19.47 -28.32
C GLU A 5 31.16 19.79 -26.87
N ALA A 6 30.25 19.56 -25.93
CA ALA A 6 30.53 19.70 -24.50
C ALA A 6 31.51 18.62 -23.99
N ALA A 7 31.29 17.35 -24.38
CA ALA A 7 32.18 16.23 -24.01
C ALA A 7 33.62 16.44 -24.52
N ALA A 8 33.79 16.97 -25.74
CA ALA A 8 35.10 17.24 -26.32
C ALA A 8 35.91 18.31 -25.57
N LYS A 9 35.26 19.16 -24.77
CA LYS A 9 35.90 20.20 -23.93
C LYS A 9 36.21 19.71 -22.52
N SER A 10 35.84 18.48 -22.18
CA SER A 10 36.03 17.91 -20.85
C SER A 10 37.47 17.48 -20.60
N ALA A 11 37.96 17.66 -19.37
CA ALA A 11 39.26 17.13 -18.94
C ALA A 11 39.25 15.61 -18.68
N ILE A 12 38.06 15.01 -18.58
CA ILE A 12 37.86 13.56 -18.46
C ILE A 12 37.29 12.99 -19.75
N VAL A 13 37.57 11.71 -20.00
CA VAL A 13 37.04 10.97 -21.15
C VAL A 13 35.53 10.77 -20.99
N ILE A 14 34.75 11.27 -21.94
CA ILE A 14 33.29 11.14 -21.98
C ILE A 14 32.88 10.63 -23.36
N ASP A 15 32.30 9.44 -23.41
CA ASP A 15 31.74 8.87 -24.63
C ASP A 15 30.25 9.21 -24.77
N VAL A 16 29.88 9.76 -25.92
CA VAL A 16 28.48 10.11 -26.23
C VAL A 16 27.91 9.10 -27.21
N ILE A 17 27.19 8.13 -26.65
CA ILE A 17 26.60 7.01 -27.37
C ILE A 17 25.13 7.32 -27.68
N ALA A 18 24.74 7.16 -28.94
CA ALA A 18 23.33 7.23 -29.33
C ALA A 18 22.67 5.88 -29.06
N VAL A 19 21.51 5.90 -28.39
CA VAL A 19 20.74 4.71 -28.02
C VAL A 19 19.49 4.63 -28.90
N PRO A 20 19.03 3.43 -29.31
CA PRO A 20 17.79 3.29 -30.08
C PRO A 20 16.59 3.93 -29.37
N THR A 21 15.73 4.60 -30.13
CA THR A 21 14.50 5.23 -29.63
C THR A 21 13.39 4.21 -29.45
N ILE A 22 13.63 3.23 -28.56
CA ILE A 22 12.68 2.14 -28.27
C ILE A 22 12.35 2.19 -26.79
N TYR A 23 11.06 2.23 -26.45
CA TYR A 23 10.61 2.16 -25.07
C TYR A 23 10.63 0.70 -24.57
N PRO A 24 11.09 0.41 -23.33
CA PRO A 24 11.57 1.31 -22.28
C PRO A 24 13.11 1.36 -22.16
N GLY A 25 13.80 1.73 -23.25
CA GLY A 25 15.28 1.82 -23.30
C GLY A 25 15.90 2.83 -22.33
N GLY A 26 15.11 3.76 -21.77
CA GLY A 26 15.55 4.70 -20.73
C GLY A 26 15.63 4.10 -19.32
N GLY A 27 15.14 2.88 -19.10
CA GLY A 27 15.26 2.19 -17.80
C GLY A 27 16.71 1.82 -17.50
N ALA A 28 17.15 1.96 -16.25
CA ALA A 28 18.56 1.77 -15.88
C ALA A 28 19.12 0.39 -16.30
N LYS A 29 18.39 -0.69 -16.02
CA LYS A 29 18.82 -2.05 -16.40
C LYS A 29 18.87 -2.23 -17.92
N GLN A 30 17.88 -1.72 -18.65
CA GLN A 30 17.83 -1.77 -20.12
C GLN A 30 18.97 -0.96 -20.74
N LEU A 31 19.21 0.25 -20.25
CA LEU A 31 20.25 1.14 -20.74
C LEU A 31 21.64 0.55 -20.51
N ILE A 32 21.89 -0.04 -19.33
CA ILE A 32 23.16 -0.72 -19.03
C ILE A 32 23.37 -1.88 -20.00
N LYS A 33 22.36 -2.72 -20.23
CA LYS A 33 22.47 -3.83 -21.18
C LYS A 33 22.76 -3.35 -22.59
N VAL A 34 22.07 -2.31 -23.06
CA VAL A 34 22.26 -1.77 -24.41
C VAL A 34 23.66 -1.16 -24.60
N ILE A 35 24.18 -0.44 -23.60
CA ILE A 35 25.48 0.24 -23.70
C ILE A 35 26.65 -0.72 -23.44
N THR A 36 26.52 -1.59 -22.44
CA THR A 36 27.65 -2.39 -21.92
C THR A 36 27.59 -3.87 -22.33
N GLY A 37 26.45 -4.34 -22.84
CA GLY A 37 26.18 -5.76 -23.06
C GLY A 37 25.97 -6.58 -21.78
N LYS A 38 26.12 -5.97 -20.59
CA LYS A 38 25.98 -6.66 -19.29
C LYS A 38 24.54 -6.60 -18.78
N GLU A 39 24.04 -7.72 -18.28
CA GLU A 39 22.75 -7.78 -17.59
C GLU A 39 22.92 -7.63 -16.09
N VAL A 40 22.05 -6.83 -15.47
CA VAL A 40 21.97 -6.72 -14.01
C VAL A 40 21.06 -7.83 -13.50
N PRO A 41 21.56 -8.76 -12.65
CA PRO A 41 20.75 -9.86 -12.16
C PRO A 41 19.49 -9.41 -11.39
N SER A 42 18.50 -10.29 -11.29
CA SER A 42 17.34 -10.08 -10.42
C SER A 42 17.77 -9.85 -8.97
N GLY A 43 17.11 -8.92 -8.28
CA GLY A 43 17.41 -8.55 -6.89
C GLY A 43 18.77 -7.87 -6.64
N ARG A 44 19.62 -7.69 -7.65
CA ARG A 44 20.95 -7.08 -7.53
C ARG A 44 20.96 -5.64 -8.01
N LEU A 45 21.87 -4.85 -7.46
CA LEU A 45 22.05 -3.45 -7.84
C LEU A 45 23.09 -3.32 -8.97
N PRO A 46 22.96 -2.32 -9.86
CA PRO A 46 23.94 -2.06 -10.91
C PRO A 46 25.38 -1.87 -10.44
N ASN A 47 25.58 -1.29 -9.26
CA ASN A 47 26.91 -1.03 -8.70
C ASN A 47 27.69 -2.33 -8.43
N GLU A 48 27.00 -3.45 -8.24
CA GLU A 48 27.62 -4.75 -8.03
C GLU A 48 28.28 -5.32 -9.29
N ILE A 49 27.90 -4.85 -10.47
CA ILE A 49 28.58 -5.15 -11.74
C ILE A 49 29.53 -4.03 -12.19
N GLY A 50 29.82 -3.08 -11.28
CA GLY A 50 30.71 -1.95 -11.51
C GLY A 50 30.12 -0.85 -12.38
N VAL A 51 28.78 -0.77 -12.50
CA VAL A 51 28.11 0.24 -13.33
C VAL A 51 27.15 1.07 -12.49
N GLN A 52 27.20 2.39 -12.62
CA GLN A 52 26.26 3.29 -11.97
C GLN A 52 25.57 4.16 -13.01
N CYS A 53 24.24 4.14 -13.01
CA CYS A 53 23.42 4.97 -13.88
C CYS A 53 22.92 6.17 -13.07
N PHE A 54 23.10 7.37 -13.61
CA PHE A 54 22.56 8.61 -13.04
C PHE A 54 21.65 9.29 -14.06
N ASN A 55 20.56 9.87 -13.58
CA ASN A 55 19.74 10.75 -14.42
C ASN A 55 20.51 12.05 -14.72
N VAL A 56 20.27 12.64 -15.88
CA VAL A 56 20.86 13.93 -16.29
C VAL A 56 20.59 15.03 -15.25
N ALA A 57 19.39 15.09 -14.69
CA ALA A 57 19.05 16.05 -13.64
C ALA A 57 19.89 15.87 -12.37
N THR A 58 20.26 14.63 -12.03
CA THR A 58 21.15 14.34 -10.89
C THR A 58 22.55 14.85 -11.16
N ALA A 59 23.10 14.59 -12.36
CA ALA A 59 24.41 15.10 -12.75
C ALA A 59 24.45 16.64 -12.74
N TYR A 60 23.38 17.28 -13.22
CA TYR A 60 23.21 18.74 -13.15
C TYR A 60 23.20 19.25 -11.71
N SER A 61 22.40 18.64 -10.83
CA SER A 61 22.33 19.04 -9.41
C SER A 61 23.65 18.87 -8.68
N VAL A 62 24.42 17.80 -8.95
CA VAL A 62 25.76 17.61 -8.37
C VAL A 62 26.69 18.75 -8.79
N ASN A 63 26.66 19.16 -10.05
CA ASN A 63 27.44 20.30 -10.54
C ASN A 63 27.06 21.61 -9.80
N ARG A 64 25.76 21.87 -9.61
CA ARG A 64 25.26 23.06 -8.87
C ARG A 64 25.79 23.10 -7.44
N VAL A 65 25.68 21.99 -6.72
CA VAL A 65 26.16 21.91 -5.32
C VAL A 65 27.68 22.10 -5.24
N VAL A 66 28.45 21.40 -6.08
CA VAL A 66 29.92 21.39 -5.97
C VAL A 66 30.55 22.72 -6.41
N ASN A 67 30.08 23.31 -7.51
CA ASN A 67 30.72 24.49 -8.08
C ASN A 67 30.12 25.81 -7.60
N TYR A 68 28.86 25.80 -7.14
CA TYR A 68 28.12 27.01 -6.78
C TYR A 68 27.61 27.00 -5.33
N GLY A 69 27.76 25.89 -4.60
CA GLY A 69 27.25 25.76 -3.23
C GLY A 69 25.73 25.72 -3.14
N GLU A 70 25.04 25.48 -4.26
CA GLU A 70 23.59 25.55 -4.32
C GLU A 70 22.94 24.19 -4.09
N PRO A 71 22.12 24.02 -3.03
CA PRO A 71 21.35 22.81 -2.83
C PRO A 71 20.24 22.68 -3.89
N VAL A 72 19.63 21.49 -3.98
CA VAL A 72 18.49 21.26 -4.90
C VAL A 72 17.26 22.02 -4.39
N ILE A 73 17.09 23.24 -4.89
CA ILE A 73 15.96 24.15 -4.61
C ILE A 73 14.92 24.17 -5.74
N SER A 74 15.33 23.78 -6.94
CA SER A 74 14.50 23.74 -8.15
C SER A 74 14.63 22.39 -8.85
N ARG A 75 13.69 22.11 -9.73
CA ARG A 75 13.74 20.95 -10.64
C ARG A 75 13.25 21.34 -12.02
N ILE A 76 13.91 20.79 -13.03
CA ILE A 76 13.42 20.87 -14.41
C ILE A 76 12.27 19.88 -14.56
N VAL A 77 11.08 20.40 -14.87
CA VAL A 77 9.85 19.65 -15.06
C VAL A 77 9.35 19.87 -16.48
N THR A 78 9.11 18.79 -17.22
CA THR A 78 8.45 18.87 -18.52
C THR A 78 6.94 19.02 -18.32
N VAL A 79 6.36 20.13 -18.78
CA VAL A 79 4.91 20.35 -18.80
C VAL A 79 4.42 20.20 -20.25
N THR A 80 3.48 19.28 -20.48
CA THR A 80 3.01 18.95 -21.83
C THR A 80 1.54 18.50 -21.83
N GLY A 81 1.04 18.08 -22.99
CA GLY A 81 -0.37 17.75 -23.21
C GLY A 81 -1.17 18.99 -23.61
N ASN A 82 -2.35 19.16 -23.01
CA ASN A 82 -3.32 20.19 -23.36
C ASN A 82 -2.94 21.54 -22.72
N VAL A 83 -1.81 22.09 -23.14
CA VAL A 83 -1.27 23.36 -22.65
C VAL A 83 -0.90 24.27 -23.82
N ALA A 84 -1.06 25.58 -23.65
CA ALA A 84 -0.72 26.55 -24.70
C ALA A 84 0.78 26.61 -25.00
N ARG A 85 1.63 26.36 -23.99
CA ARG A 85 3.09 26.42 -24.08
C ARG A 85 3.71 25.14 -23.51
N PRO A 86 3.77 24.04 -24.25
CA PRO A 86 4.47 22.84 -23.80
C PRO A 86 5.98 23.10 -23.75
N GLY A 87 6.67 22.62 -22.72
CA GLY A 87 8.09 22.87 -22.56
C GLY A 87 8.69 22.34 -21.27
N ASN A 88 9.99 22.61 -21.10
CA ASN A 88 10.70 22.32 -19.86
C ASN A 88 10.76 23.59 -19.02
N TYR A 89 10.28 23.49 -17.77
CA TYR A 89 10.20 24.58 -16.82
C TYR A 89 11.13 24.29 -15.65
N GLU A 90 11.94 25.27 -15.25
CA GLU A 90 12.64 25.20 -13.97
C GLU A 90 11.68 25.68 -12.86
N ALA A 91 11.20 24.74 -12.07
CA ALA A 91 10.20 24.97 -11.03
C ALA A 91 10.83 24.86 -9.64
N PRO A 92 10.58 25.81 -8.72
CA PRO A 92 10.96 25.67 -7.31
C PRO A 92 10.32 24.43 -6.71
N LEU A 93 11.04 23.71 -5.84
CA LEU A 93 10.44 22.66 -5.05
C LEU A 93 9.40 23.26 -4.10
N GLY A 94 8.22 22.66 -4.04
CA GLY A 94 7.10 23.14 -3.23
C GLY A 94 6.10 24.03 -3.95
N ILE A 95 6.39 24.55 -5.15
CA ILE A 95 5.37 25.24 -5.97
C ILE A 95 4.23 24.27 -6.28
N SER A 96 2.99 24.76 -6.30
CA SER A 96 1.86 23.90 -6.65
C SER A 96 1.92 23.50 -8.13
N ILE A 97 1.42 22.30 -8.44
CA ILE A 97 1.33 21.87 -9.83
C ILE A 97 0.32 22.74 -10.60
N SER A 98 -0.73 23.23 -9.93
CA SER A 98 -1.68 24.20 -10.48
C SER A 98 -0.98 25.45 -11.02
N GLU A 99 -0.14 26.11 -10.22
CA GLU A 99 0.64 27.28 -10.65
C GLU A 99 1.57 26.94 -11.81
N LEU A 100 2.23 25.78 -11.75
CA LEU A 100 3.13 25.34 -12.82
C LEU A 100 2.38 25.14 -14.16
N VAL A 101 1.18 24.55 -14.12
CA VAL A 101 0.32 24.35 -15.30
C VAL A 101 -0.23 25.68 -15.82
N GLN A 102 -0.56 26.60 -14.91
CA GLN A 102 -0.97 27.96 -15.25
C GLN A 102 0.12 28.72 -16.02
N LEU A 103 1.38 28.56 -15.63
CA LEU A 103 2.53 29.11 -16.37
C LEU A 103 2.64 28.53 -17.79
N ALA A 104 2.29 27.26 -17.98
CA ALA A 104 2.19 26.64 -19.30
C ALA A 104 0.95 27.10 -20.11
N GLY A 105 0.10 27.94 -19.53
CA GLY A 105 -1.05 28.53 -20.21
C GLY A 105 -2.26 27.59 -20.29
N SER A 106 -2.41 26.69 -19.31
CA SER A 106 -3.65 25.93 -19.09
C SER A 106 -4.16 26.20 -17.69
N GLN A 107 -5.47 26.07 -17.51
CA GLN A 107 -6.01 25.88 -16.17
C GLN A 107 -5.80 24.42 -15.76
N ALA A 108 -5.48 24.19 -14.50
CA ALA A 108 -5.63 22.86 -13.94
C ALA A 108 -7.13 22.59 -13.81
N GLY A 109 -7.75 22.14 -14.91
CA GLY A 109 -9.14 21.68 -14.90
C GLY A 109 -9.32 20.52 -13.93
N ASP A 110 -10.57 20.25 -13.56
CA ASP A 110 -10.97 19.28 -12.54
C ASP A 110 -10.24 17.93 -12.65
N GLY A 111 -9.13 17.77 -11.92
CA GLY A 111 -8.73 16.52 -11.30
C GLY A 111 -7.97 15.46 -12.11
N ASN A 112 -7.58 15.68 -13.37
CA ASN A 112 -6.94 14.60 -14.16
C ASN A 112 -5.48 14.85 -14.59
N LEU A 113 -4.68 15.56 -13.79
CA LEU A 113 -3.26 15.75 -14.12
C LEU A 113 -2.48 14.43 -13.95
N ILE A 114 -1.63 14.09 -14.91
CA ILE A 114 -0.77 12.90 -14.85
C ILE A 114 0.65 13.34 -14.49
N MET A 115 1.19 12.78 -13.40
CA MET A 115 2.61 12.92 -13.06
C MET A 115 3.40 11.75 -13.61
N GLY A 116 4.45 12.05 -14.40
CA GLY A 116 5.29 11.06 -15.07
C GLY A 116 5.07 11.05 -16.59
N GLY A 117 5.31 9.90 -17.21
CA GLY A 117 5.08 9.71 -18.65
C GLY A 117 3.72 9.07 -18.95
N PRO A 118 3.30 9.01 -20.22
CA PRO A 118 1.99 8.46 -20.61
C PRO A 118 1.81 6.97 -20.26
N MET A 119 2.91 6.22 -20.08
CA MET A 119 2.88 4.78 -19.81
C MET A 119 2.95 4.45 -18.31
N MET A 120 3.90 5.04 -17.58
CA MET A 120 4.15 4.74 -16.15
C MET A 120 3.58 5.79 -15.20
N GLY A 121 3.08 6.92 -15.72
CA GLY A 121 2.54 8.00 -14.91
C GLY A 121 1.29 7.58 -14.14
N PHE A 122 0.92 8.42 -13.17
CA PHE A 122 -0.27 8.22 -12.36
C PHE A 122 -1.04 9.53 -12.23
N ASN A 123 -2.35 9.40 -12.05
CA ASN A 123 -3.22 10.54 -11.83
C ASN A 123 -2.95 11.14 -10.46
N LEU A 124 -2.81 12.46 -10.44
CA LEU A 124 -2.66 13.21 -9.21
C LEU A 124 -4.01 13.32 -8.51
N PRO A 125 -4.04 13.24 -7.17
CA PRO A 125 -5.29 13.36 -6.40
C PRO A 125 -5.83 14.80 -6.38
N SER A 126 -4.97 15.79 -6.61
CA SER A 126 -5.32 17.21 -6.71
C SER A 126 -4.23 17.95 -7.48
N ALA A 127 -4.58 19.08 -8.09
CA ALA A 127 -3.62 20.01 -8.71
C ALA A 127 -2.81 20.82 -7.68
N ASP A 128 -3.25 20.88 -6.43
CA ASP A 128 -2.59 21.64 -5.35
C ASP A 128 -1.40 20.90 -4.74
N VAL A 129 -1.14 19.67 -5.18
CA VAL A 129 0.02 18.92 -4.71
C VAL A 129 1.33 19.59 -5.16
N PRO A 130 2.36 19.58 -4.32
CA PRO A 130 3.59 20.31 -4.61
C PRO A 130 4.47 19.59 -5.63
N VAL A 131 5.27 20.36 -6.36
CA VAL A 131 6.43 19.85 -7.11
C VAL A 131 7.47 19.33 -6.12
N VAL A 132 7.87 18.06 -6.28
CA VAL A 132 8.88 17.40 -5.45
C VAL A 132 10.05 16.91 -6.28
N LYS A 133 11.10 16.38 -5.65
CA LYS A 133 12.31 15.88 -6.34
C LYS A 133 12.03 14.76 -7.35
N ALA A 134 10.91 14.06 -7.22
CA ALA A 134 10.46 13.02 -8.14
C ALA A 134 9.63 13.56 -9.33
N THR A 135 9.19 14.83 -9.29
CA THR A 135 8.41 15.44 -10.37
C THR A 135 9.32 15.71 -11.55
N ASN A 136 9.19 14.88 -12.59
CA ASN A 136 9.96 15.00 -13.83
C ASN A 136 9.11 15.51 -15.00
N CYS A 137 7.84 15.09 -15.06
CA CYS A 137 6.92 15.49 -16.11
C CYS A 137 5.50 15.59 -15.55
N ILE A 138 4.75 16.58 -16.02
CA ILE A 138 3.32 16.77 -15.80
C ILE A 138 2.64 16.81 -17.17
N ILE A 139 1.64 15.95 -17.36
CA ILE A 139 0.83 15.90 -18.57
C ILE A 139 -0.57 16.37 -18.20
N VAL A 140 -1.04 17.41 -18.89
CA VAL A 140 -2.45 17.83 -18.85
C VAL A 140 -3.18 17.01 -19.92
N PRO A 141 -4.06 16.07 -19.57
CA PRO A 141 -4.71 15.25 -20.57
C PRO A 141 -5.79 16.03 -21.33
N SER A 142 -6.16 15.51 -22.50
CA SER A 142 -7.41 15.81 -23.19
C SER A 142 -8.07 14.48 -23.57
N ALA A 143 -9.38 14.50 -23.82
CA ALA A 143 -10.12 13.32 -24.29
C ALA A 143 -9.56 12.76 -25.60
N GLU A 144 -8.97 13.60 -26.44
CA GLU A 144 -8.32 13.19 -27.69
C GLU A 144 -6.98 12.47 -27.46
N MET A 145 -6.20 12.92 -26.46
CA MET A 145 -4.89 12.32 -26.13
C MET A 145 -5.02 11.05 -25.30
N PHE A 146 -5.98 11.02 -24.40
CA PHE A 146 -6.25 9.90 -23.49
C PHE A 146 -7.74 9.53 -23.63
N PRO A 147 -8.12 8.84 -24.71
CA PRO A 147 -9.49 8.37 -24.88
C PRO A 147 -9.84 7.39 -23.76
N GLU A 148 -11.14 7.26 -23.48
CA GLU A 148 -11.61 6.25 -22.53
C GLU A 148 -11.14 4.86 -23.00
N PRO A 149 -10.57 4.06 -22.08
CA PRO A 149 -10.11 2.72 -22.45
C PRO A 149 -11.30 1.86 -22.84
N GLU A 150 -11.16 1.15 -23.95
CA GLU A 150 -12.13 0.13 -24.35
C GLU A 150 -12.25 -0.94 -23.24
N PRO A 151 -13.45 -1.53 -23.07
CA PRO A 151 -13.67 -2.54 -22.07
C PRO A 151 -12.74 -3.74 -22.30
N ALA A 152 -12.17 -4.26 -21.21
CA ALA A 152 -11.28 -5.41 -21.27
C ALA A 152 -12.05 -6.65 -21.76
N LEU A 153 -11.56 -7.24 -22.85
CA LEU A 153 -12.06 -8.47 -23.43
C LEU A 153 -11.34 -9.69 -22.81
N PRO A 154 -11.90 -10.91 -22.93
CA PRO A 154 -11.22 -12.12 -22.52
C PRO A 154 -9.85 -12.30 -23.20
N CYS A 155 -8.89 -12.85 -22.46
CA CYS A 155 -7.56 -13.13 -22.99
C CYS A 155 -7.62 -14.23 -24.06
N ILE A 156 -7.16 -13.93 -25.27
CA ILE A 156 -7.10 -14.88 -26.40
C ILE A 156 -5.78 -15.67 -26.48
N ARG A 157 -4.91 -15.56 -25.47
CA ARG A 157 -3.59 -16.24 -25.40
C ARG A 157 -2.69 -16.06 -26.64
N CYS A 158 -2.65 -14.84 -27.18
CA CYS A 158 -1.85 -14.52 -28.37
C CYS A 158 -0.34 -14.34 -28.13
N THR A 159 0.14 -14.41 -26.88
CA THR A 159 1.57 -14.31 -26.49
C THR A 159 2.30 -12.98 -26.79
N ARG A 160 1.67 -12.02 -27.49
CA ARG A 160 2.24 -10.68 -27.76
C ARG A 160 2.79 -9.96 -26.52
N CYS A 161 2.15 -10.15 -25.37
CA CYS A 161 2.59 -9.55 -24.11
C CYS A 161 3.97 -10.08 -23.65
N ALA A 162 4.26 -11.36 -23.87
CA ALA A 162 5.56 -11.97 -23.54
C ALA A 162 6.65 -11.47 -24.48
N GLU A 163 6.36 -11.38 -25.79
CA GLU A 163 7.29 -10.87 -26.80
C GLU A 163 7.67 -9.41 -26.55
N ALA A 164 6.71 -8.59 -26.11
CA ALA A 164 6.94 -7.18 -25.81
C ALA A 164 7.60 -6.93 -24.44
N CYS A 165 7.79 -7.96 -23.61
CA CYS A 165 8.29 -7.78 -22.25
C CYS A 165 9.81 -7.49 -22.25
N PRO A 166 10.27 -6.31 -21.82
CA PRO A 166 11.69 -5.93 -21.85
C PRO A 166 12.55 -6.65 -20.79
N VAL A 167 11.92 -7.40 -19.89
CA VAL A 167 12.55 -8.16 -18.80
C VAL A 167 12.27 -9.67 -18.93
N ASN A 168 11.74 -10.12 -20.07
CA ASN A 168 11.51 -11.54 -20.38
C ASN A 168 10.67 -12.29 -19.33
N LEU A 169 9.68 -11.62 -18.74
CA LEU A 169 8.68 -12.28 -17.88
C LEU A 169 7.62 -12.99 -18.72
N GLN A 170 6.69 -13.68 -18.05
CA GLN A 170 5.51 -14.28 -18.66
C GLN A 170 4.24 -13.53 -18.21
N PRO A 171 3.90 -12.38 -18.83
CA PRO A 171 2.76 -11.56 -18.41
C PRO A 171 1.43 -12.33 -18.45
N GLN A 172 1.26 -13.26 -19.38
CA GLN A 172 0.06 -14.08 -19.50
C GLN A 172 -0.19 -14.93 -18.25
N GLU A 173 0.85 -15.54 -17.67
CA GLU A 173 0.73 -16.36 -16.46
C GLU A 173 0.56 -15.47 -15.22
N LEU A 174 1.39 -14.42 -15.12
CA LEU A 174 1.30 -13.43 -14.04
C LEU A 174 -0.10 -12.80 -13.96
N TYR A 175 -0.77 -12.60 -15.09
CA TYR A 175 -2.13 -12.08 -15.14
C TYR A 175 -3.11 -13.02 -14.45
N TRP A 176 -3.07 -14.31 -14.79
CA TRP A 176 -3.98 -15.30 -14.22
C TRP A 176 -3.74 -15.44 -12.72
N PHE A 177 -2.49 -15.51 -12.27
CA PHE A 177 -2.15 -15.57 -10.85
C PHE A 177 -2.59 -14.31 -10.09
N SER A 178 -2.36 -13.13 -10.67
CA SER A 178 -2.76 -11.86 -10.05
C SER A 178 -4.29 -11.73 -9.98
N LYS A 179 -5.00 -12.13 -11.05
CA LYS A 179 -6.47 -12.07 -11.12
C LYS A 179 -7.13 -13.07 -10.17
N SER A 180 -6.56 -14.25 -10.01
CA SER A 180 -7.06 -15.28 -9.10
C SER A 180 -6.56 -15.11 -7.66
N GLN A 181 -5.88 -14.00 -7.33
CA GLN A 181 -5.25 -13.76 -6.02
C GLN A 181 -4.30 -14.90 -5.57
N ASN A 182 -3.70 -15.64 -6.50
CA ASN A 182 -2.69 -16.66 -6.19
C ASN A 182 -1.31 -15.99 -6.11
N LEU A 183 -1.09 -15.29 -5.00
CA LEU A 183 0.06 -14.42 -4.81
C LEU A 183 1.36 -15.19 -4.62
N GLU A 184 1.31 -16.41 -4.06
CA GLU A 184 2.49 -17.28 -3.94
C GLU A 184 3.04 -17.64 -5.32
N LYS A 185 2.18 -18.09 -6.26
CA LYS A 185 2.61 -18.37 -7.63
C LYS A 185 3.10 -17.12 -8.36
N ALA A 186 2.48 -15.97 -8.11
CA ALA A 186 2.97 -14.71 -8.68
C ALA A 186 4.41 -14.39 -8.21
N ARG A 187 4.75 -14.68 -6.95
CA ARG A 187 6.14 -14.57 -6.46
C ARG A 187 7.08 -15.57 -7.13
N GLU A 188 6.66 -16.83 -7.26
CA GLU A 188 7.45 -17.87 -7.95
C GLU A 188 7.77 -17.48 -9.39
N TYR A 189 6.85 -16.76 -10.05
CA TYR A 189 7.03 -16.21 -11.40
C TYR A 189 7.72 -14.84 -11.43
N ASN A 190 8.42 -14.46 -10.35
CA ASN A 190 9.22 -13.24 -10.22
C ASN A 190 8.44 -11.95 -10.55
N ILE A 191 7.21 -11.82 -10.05
CA ILE A 191 6.39 -10.62 -10.26
C ILE A 191 7.13 -9.32 -9.86
N PHE A 192 8.05 -9.38 -8.90
CA PHE A 192 8.85 -8.24 -8.45
C PHE A 192 9.87 -7.74 -9.48
N ASP A 193 10.26 -8.56 -10.44
CA ASP A 193 11.11 -8.13 -11.56
C ASP A 193 10.33 -7.33 -12.62
N CYS A 194 8.99 -7.34 -12.55
CA CYS A 194 8.17 -6.50 -13.42
C CYS A 194 8.47 -5.03 -13.13
N ILE A 195 8.91 -4.28 -14.13
CA ILE A 195 9.20 -2.83 -14.00
C ILE A 195 7.98 -1.94 -14.26
N GLU A 196 6.78 -2.52 -14.40
CA GLU A 196 5.52 -1.79 -14.61
C GLU A 196 5.53 -0.85 -15.82
N CYS A 197 6.33 -1.20 -16.85
CA CYS A 197 6.50 -0.36 -18.03
C CYS A 197 5.23 -0.22 -18.91
N GLY A 198 4.25 -1.12 -18.81
CA GLY A 198 3.03 -1.02 -19.61
C GLY A 198 3.13 -1.54 -21.04
N CYS A 199 4.30 -2.02 -21.50
CA CYS A 199 4.45 -2.62 -22.84
C CYS A 199 3.43 -3.74 -23.09
N CYS A 200 3.25 -4.62 -22.10
CA CYS A 200 2.31 -5.74 -22.19
C CYS A 200 0.84 -5.31 -22.26
N THR A 201 0.46 -4.24 -21.55
CA THR A 201 -0.90 -3.67 -21.60
C THR A 201 -1.17 -3.10 -22.99
N TYR A 202 -0.22 -2.32 -23.52
CA TYR A 202 -0.41 -1.58 -24.76
C TYR A 202 -0.49 -2.48 -26.00
N VAL A 203 0.27 -3.58 -26.03
CA VAL A 203 0.24 -4.54 -27.16
C VAL A 203 -0.90 -5.55 -27.06
N CYS A 204 -1.69 -5.53 -26.00
CA CYS A 204 -2.76 -6.51 -25.76
C CYS A 204 -3.96 -6.22 -26.68
N PRO A 205 -4.32 -7.12 -27.62
CA PRO A 205 -5.48 -6.92 -28.48
C PRO A 205 -6.82 -7.01 -27.74
N SER A 206 -6.81 -7.53 -26.50
CA SER A 206 -7.99 -7.64 -25.64
C SER A 206 -8.14 -6.45 -24.67
N ASN A 207 -7.31 -5.41 -24.79
CA ASN A 207 -7.32 -4.22 -23.91
C ASN A 207 -7.23 -4.56 -22.41
N ILE A 208 -6.53 -5.65 -22.05
CA ILE A 208 -6.43 -6.07 -20.64
C ILE A 208 -5.44 -5.17 -19.91
N PRO A 209 -5.81 -4.51 -18.80
CA PRO A 209 -4.94 -3.62 -18.03
C PRO A 209 -3.94 -4.41 -17.15
N LEU A 210 -3.07 -5.19 -17.79
CA LEU A 210 -2.14 -6.14 -17.14
C LEU A 210 -1.33 -5.51 -16.00
N VAL A 211 -0.76 -4.32 -16.22
CA VAL A 211 0.03 -3.63 -15.20
C VAL A 211 -0.76 -3.30 -13.94
N GLN A 212 -2.06 -3.01 -14.03
CA GLN A 212 -2.87 -2.73 -12.84
C GLN A 212 -3.03 -3.97 -11.97
N TYR A 213 -3.23 -5.14 -12.58
CA TYR A 213 -3.24 -6.42 -11.85
C TYR A 213 -1.89 -6.70 -11.18
N TYR A 214 -0.77 -6.38 -11.83
CA TYR A 214 0.56 -6.58 -11.23
C TYR A 214 0.84 -5.61 -10.09
N ARG A 215 0.45 -4.34 -10.23
CA ARG A 215 0.54 -3.35 -9.15
C ARG A 215 -0.26 -3.78 -7.94
N TYR A 216 -1.49 -4.27 -8.17
CA TYR A 216 -2.33 -4.85 -7.13
C TYR A 216 -1.64 -6.03 -6.46
N ALA A 217 -1.24 -7.05 -7.23
CA ALA A 217 -0.62 -8.25 -6.67
C ALA A 217 0.66 -7.93 -5.88
N LYS A 218 1.54 -7.05 -6.38
CA LYS A 218 2.73 -6.59 -5.64
C LYS A 218 2.36 -5.88 -4.35
N SER A 219 1.36 -5.00 -4.37
CA SER A 219 0.93 -4.25 -3.19
C SER A 219 0.38 -5.17 -2.11
N GLU A 220 -0.43 -6.16 -2.49
CA GLU A 220 -0.97 -7.17 -1.57
C GLU A 220 0.13 -8.05 -0.98
N ILE A 221 1.06 -8.51 -1.83
CA ILE A 221 2.26 -9.26 -1.43
C ILE A 221 3.07 -8.46 -0.39
N ILE A 222 3.32 -7.18 -0.63
CA ILE A 222 4.03 -6.30 0.32
C ILE A 222 3.24 -6.14 1.63
N ALA A 223 1.91 -5.99 1.54
CA ALA A 223 1.05 -5.88 2.71
C ALA A 223 1.07 -7.16 3.56
N GLN A 224 1.02 -8.33 2.92
CA GLN A 224 1.15 -9.63 3.58
C GLN A 224 2.51 -9.79 4.27
N ASP A 225 3.60 -9.39 3.61
CA ASP A 225 4.95 -9.47 4.19
C ASP A 225 5.07 -8.58 5.43
N ARG A 226 4.56 -7.35 5.35
CA ARG A 226 4.53 -6.42 6.50
C ARG A 226 3.68 -6.94 7.65
N ALA A 227 2.52 -7.53 7.34
CA ALA A 227 1.65 -8.12 8.36
C ALA A 227 2.32 -9.33 9.04
N LYS A 228 3.00 -10.16 8.26
CA LYS A 228 3.77 -11.31 8.77
C LYS A 228 4.93 -10.86 9.66
N GLU A 229 5.73 -9.89 9.21
CA GLU A 229 6.82 -9.32 10.00
C GLU A 229 6.31 -8.70 11.30
N ALA A 230 5.21 -7.94 11.25
CA ALA A 230 4.59 -7.39 12.46
C ALA A 230 4.11 -8.48 13.43
N ALA A 231 3.55 -9.59 12.91
CA ALA A 231 3.13 -10.73 13.71
C ALA A 231 4.33 -11.47 14.33
N ASP A 232 5.42 -11.63 13.60
CA ASP A 232 6.66 -12.24 14.08
C ASP A 232 7.28 -11.39 15.21
N ILE A 233 7.39 -10.07 15.00
CA ILE A 233 7.85 -9.13 16.04
C ILE A 233 6.95 -9.16 17.28
N ALA A 234 5.63 -9.25 17.10
CA ALA A 234 4.70 -9.34 18.21
C ALA A 234 4.85 -10.67 18.99
N ARG A 235 5.09 -11.78 18.28
CA ARG A 235 5.35 -13.10 18.87
C ARG A 235 6.62 -13.07 19.72
N GLU A 236 7.72 -12.57 19.16
CA GLU A 236 9.00 -12.43 19.87
C GLU A 236 8.86 -11.57 21.13
N ARG A 237 8.12 -10.45 21.05
CA ARG A 237 7.83 -9.60 22.22
C ARG A 237 7.05 -10.34 23.30
N ASN A 238 6.05 -11.15 22.93
CA ASN A 238 5.26 -11.90 23.88
C ASN A 238 6.06 -13.04 24.52
N GLU A 239 6.86 -13.76 23.74
CA GLU A 239 7.76 -14.80 24.23
C GLU A 239 8.77 -14.23 25.23
N PHE A 240 9.37 -13.08 24.92
CA PHE A 240 10.27 -12.39 25.84
C PHE A 240 9.58 -11.95 27.14
N ARG A 241 8.33 -11.49 27.05
CA ARG A 241 7.52 -11.15 28.23
C ARG A 241 7.26 -12.38 29.10
N LEU A 242 6.89 -13.50 28.50
CA LEU A 242 6.63 -14.77 29.22
C LEU A 242 7.90 -15.29 29.89
N MET A 243 9.05 -15.25 29.20
CA MET A 243 10.35 -15.61 29.77
C MET A 243 10.71 -14.75 30.99
N ARG A 244 10.44 -13.45 30.94
CA ARG A 244 10.65 -12.55 32.10
C ARG A 244 9.76 -12.93 33.29
N ILE A 245 8.46 -13.15 33.04
CA ILE A 245 7.50 -13.51 34.09
C ILE A 245 7.87 -14.85 34.74
N GLU A 246 8.24 -15.86 33.93
CA GLU A 246 8.64 -17.17 34.43
C GLU A 246 9.93 -17.09 35.25
N ARG A 247 10.93 -16.30 34.81
CA ARG A 247 12.15 -16.04 35.59
C ARG A 247 11.83 -15.37 36.93
N GLU A 248 11.01 -14.32 36.94
CA GLU A 248 10.60 -13.65 38.18
C GLU A 248 9.82 -14.59 39.11
N LYS A 249 8.99 -15.48 38.56
CA LYS A 249 8.26 -16.49 39.33
C LYS A 249 9.20 -17.53 39.95
N GLN A 250 10.18 -18.02 39.18
CA GLN A 250 11.20 -18.95 39.67
C GLN A 250 12.08 -18.30 40.74
N GLU A 251 12.55 -17.08 40.54
CA GLU A 251 13.32 -16.33 41.53
C GLU A 251 12.53 -16.10 42.82
N ARG A 252 11.24 -15.74 42.71
CA ARG A 252 10.34 -15.62 43.88
C ARG A 252 10.14 -16.96 44.58
N ALA A 253 9.91 -18.03 43.84
CA ALA A 253 9.76 -19.38 44.40
C ALA A 253 11.04 -19.85 45.11
N GLN A 254 12.22 -19.61 44.52
CA GLN A 254 13.51 -19.90 45.13
C GLN A 254 13.73 -19.08 46.40
N LYS A 255 13.45 -17.77 46.38
CA LYS A 255 13.52 -16.92 47.59
C LYS A 255 12.57 -17.41 48.69
N HIS A 256 11.34 -17.82 48.33
CA HIS A 256 10.40 -18.42 49.29
C HIS A 256 10.88 -19.77 49.83
N ALA A 257 11.43 -20.64 48.98
CA ALA A 257 11.99 -21.93 49.38
C ALA A 257 13.22 -21.78 50.29
N GLN A 258 14.13 -20.84 49.98
CA GLN A 258 15.28 -20.51 50.81
C GLN A 258 14.85 -19.94 52.17
N LYS A 259 13.86 -19.04 52.21
CA LYS A 259 13.29 -18.54 53.47
C LYS A 259 12.64 -19.66 54.29
N ALA A 260 11.91 -20.58 53.66
CA ALA A 260 11.31 -21.72 54.33
C ALA A 260 12.36 -22.74 54.83
N ALA A 261 13.44 -22.96 54.08
CA ALA A 261 14.56 -23.81 54.50
C ALA A 261 15.37 -23.18 55.64
N GLY A 262 15.61 -21.86 55.61
CA GLY A 262 16.21 -21.11 56.71
C GLY A 262 15.36 -21.16 57.98
N ALA A 263 14.04 -20.98 57.86
CA ALA A 263 13.12 -21.13 58.98
C ALA A 263 13.09 -22.56 59.56
N LYS A 264 13.27 -23.60 58.72
CA LYS A 264 13.40 -25.00 59.16
C LYS A 264 14.76 -25.32 59.80
N ALA A 265 15.82 -24.63 59.40
CA ALA A 265 17.15 -24.76 60.02
C ALA A 265 17.20 -24.06 61.39
N GLU A 266 16.49 -22.94 61.55
CA GLU A 266 16.31 -22.27 62.85
C GLU A 266 15.31 -23.01 63.77
N SER A 267 14.33 -23.73 63.23
CA SER A 267 13.38 -24.53 64.02
C SER A 267 13.87 -25.93 64.40
N GLY A 268 15.16 -26.24 64.18
CA GLY A 268 15.81 -27.45 64.67
C GLY A 268 16.08 -27.45 66.18
N VAL A 269 15.75 -26.35 66.87
CA VAL A 269 15.82 -26.20 68.32
C VAL A 269 14.43 -25.71 68.79
N ASP A 270 13.84 -26.42 69.76
CA ASP A 270 12.57 -26.11 70.48
C ASP A 270 11.22 -26.51 69.85
N SER A 271 10.93 -27.81 69.93
CA SER A 271 9.64 -28.45 69.57
C SER A 271 8.43 -28.08 70.45
N ALA A 272 8.61 -27.31 71.53
CA ALA A 272 7.52 -26.88 72.42
C ALA A 272 6.87 -25.54 71.99
N ALA A 273 7.61 -24.65 71.34
CA ALA A 273 7.12 -23.33 70.96
C ALA A 273 6.23 -23.34 69.69
N GLU A 274 6.42 -24.33 68.82
CA GLU A 274 5.68 -24.45 67.55
C GLU A 274 4.21 -24.88 67.77
N ALA A 275 3.96 -25.74 68.76
CA ALA A 275 2.60 -26.19 69.12
C ALA A 275 1.75 -25.04 69.70
N ALA A 276 2.35 -24.16 70.51
CA ALA A 276 1.68 -22.99 71.07
C ALA A 276 1.35 -21.93 70.01
N LYS A 277 2.24 -21.71 69.03
CA LYS A 277 1.97 -20.78 67.91
C LYS A 277 0.90 -21.30 66.95
N LYS A 278 0.86 -22.60 66.64
CA LYS A 278 -0.21 -23.19 65.81
C LYS A 278 -1.59 -23.08 66.47
N ALA A 279 -1.67 -23.28 67.78
CA ALA A 279 -2.90 -23.09 68.55
C ALA A 279 -3.36 -21.61 68.56
N ALA A 280 -2.42 -20.67 68.70
CA ALA A 280 -2.73 -19.24 68.68
C ALA A 280 -3.21 -18.74 67.29
N ILE A 281 -2.62 -19.25 66.20
CA ILE A 281 -3.02 -18.88 64.83
C ILE A 281 -4.39 -19.48 64.49
N ALA A 282 -4.69 -20.71 64.90
CA ALA A 282 -6.01 -21.31 64.74
C ALA A 282 -7.10 -20.53 65.51
N ALA A 283 -6.80 -20.12 66.75
CA ALA A 283 -7.69 -19.28 67.55
C ALA A 283 -7.88 -17.88 66.94
N ALA A 284 -6.86 -17.31 66.29
CA ALA A 284 -6.96 -16.02 65.60
C ALA A 284 -7.77 -16.12 64.29
N VAL A 285 -7.66 -17.21 63.54
CA VAL A 285 -8.45 -17.45 62.31
C VAL A 285 -9.93 -17.67 62.64
N GLU A 286 -10.25 -18.38 63.73
CA GLU A 286 -11.62 -18.50 64.24
C GLU A 286 -12.18 -17.15 64.69
N ARG A 287 -11.40 -16.33 65.42
CA ARG A 287 -11.81 -14.96 65.77
C ARG A 287 -11.98 -14.05 64.55
N ALA A 288 -11.16 -14.20 63.51
CA ALA A 288 -11.28 -13.43 62.28
C ALA A 288 -12.47 -13.88 61.40
N LYS A 289 -12.83 -15.17 61.44
CA LYS A 289 -14.06 -15.68 60.81
C LYS A 289 -15.31 -15.22 61.57
N ALA A 290 -15.26 -15.19 62.91
CA ALA A 290 -16.33 -14.62 63.73
C ALA A 290 -16.49 -13.11 63.48
N GLN A 291 -15.38 -12.35 63.37
CA GLN A 291 -15.42 -10.92 63.05
C GLN A 291 -15.85 -10.64 61.60
N LYS A 292 -15.59 -11.53 60.64
CA LYS A 292 -16.12 -11.41 59.27
C LYS A 292 -17.60 -11.84 59.16
N ALA A 293 -18.11 -12.63 60.10
CA ALA A 293 -19.53 -12.95 60.18
C ALA A 293 -20.35 -11.81 60.83
N GLU A 294 -19.72 -10.94 61.63
CA GLU A 294 -20.37 -9.76 62.24
C GLU A 294 -20.19 -8.44 61.46
N VAL A 295 -19.32 -8.40 60.44
CA VAL A 295 -19.16 -7.22 59.58
C VAL A 295 -19.82 -7.47 58.24
N GLU A 296 -21.15 -7.25 58.18
CA GLU A 296 -21.85 -6.93 56.95
C GLU A 296 -21.29 -5.60 56.41
N ALA A 297 -20.97 -5.56 55.12
CA ALA A 297 -20.44 -4.36 54.47
C ALA A 297 -21.53 -3.27 54.39
N LYS A 298 -21.53 -2.31 55.32
CA LYS A 298 -22.39 -1.12 55.33
C LYS A 298 -22.07 -0.10 54.22
N ASN A 299 -21.96 -0.53 52.96
CA ASN A 299 -21.65 0.38 51.86
C ASN A 299 -22.55 0.18 50.64
N THR A 300 -23.82 -0.16 50.86
CA THR A 300 -24.83 -0.25 49.80
C THR A 300 -26.15 0.45 50.10
N GLU A 301 -26.36 1.12 51.25
CA GLU A 301 -27.71 1.62 51.61
C GLU A 301 -27.82 3.11 52.01
N GLU A 302 -26.72 3.88 52.07
CA GLU A 302 -26.81 5.35 52.19
C GLU A 302 -25.84 6.02 51.22
N VAL A 303 -26.25 6.13 49.96
CA VAL A 303 -25.54 6.95 48.97
C VAL A 303 -26.17 8.35 48.97
N SER A 304 -25.35 9.39 49.11
CA SER A 304 -25.82 10.78 49.06
C SER A 304 -26.59 11.06 47.76
N PRO A 305 -27.65 11.89 47.76
CA PRO A 305 -28.44 12.21 46.56
C PRO A 305 -27.62 12.74 45.37
N ARG A 306 -26.40 13.25 45.63
CA ARG A 306 -25.45 13.67 44.60
C ARG A 306 -24.83 12.49 43.84
N VAL A 307 -24.64 11.35 44.50
CA VAL A 307 -24.05 10.14 43.92
C VAL A 307 -25.10 9.35 43.14
N GLU A 308 -26.35 9.33 43.61
CA GLU A 308 -27.48 8.76 42.85
C GLU A 308 -27.72 9.51 41.53
N ALA A 309 -27.65 10.84 41.56
CA ALA A 309 -27.73 11.66 40.35
C ALA A 309 -26.58 11.35 39.37
N ALA A 310 -25.35 11.14 39.87
CA ALA A 310 -24.20 10.77 39.05
C ALA A 310 -24.31 9.36 38.46
N ILE A 311 -24.88 8.41 39.20
CA ILE A 311 -25.13 7.04 38.71
C ILE A 311 -26.20 7.05 37.63
N ALA A 312 -27.30 7.78 37.82
CA ALA A 312 -28.35 7.94 36.81
C ALA A 312 -27.84 8.61 35.52
N GLU A 313 -26.95 9.60 35.63
CA GLU A 313 -26.30 10.24 34.49
C GLU A 313 -25.38 9.26 33.72
N ILE A 314 -24.64 8.41 34.44
CA ILE A 314 -23.75 7.40 33.85
C ILE A 314 -24.56 6.27 33.17
N GLU A 315 -25.67 5.85 33.76
CA GLU A 315 -26.56 4.84 33.19
C GLU A 315 -27.31 5.35 31.96
N ALA A 316 -27.79 6.60 31.99
CA ALA A 316 -28.36 7.26 30.81
C ALA A 316 -27.33 7.32 29.65
N ARG A 317 -26.05 7.55 29.97
CA ARG A 317 -24.96 7.56 28.99
C ARG A 317 -24.63 6.15 28.46
N ARG A 318 -24.81 5.11 29.25
CA ARG A 318 -24.65 3.71 28.82
C ARG A 318 -25.82 3.22 27.97
N ALA A 319 -27.05 3.60 28.29
CA ALA A 319 -28.24 3.24 27.50
C ALA A 319 -28.23 3.84 26.09
N GLN A 320 -27.51 4.95 25.89
CA GLN A 320 -27.35 5.61 24.59
C GLN A 320 -26.13 5.10 23.79
N GLN A 321 -25.34 4.16 24.32
CA GLN A 321 -24.23 3.54 23.58
C GLN A 321 -24.63 2.13 23.11
N PRO A 322 -24.52 1.81 21.81
CA PRO A 322 -24.68 0.44 21.34
C PRO A 322 -23.56 -0.45 21.90
N GLU A 323 -23.91 -1.66 22.34
CA GLU A 323 -22.97 -2.58 22.99
C GLU A 323 -21.73 -2.85 22.12
N PRO A 324 -20.51 -2.84 22.70
CA PRO A 324 -19.33 -3.32 22.00
C PRO A 324 -19.41 -4.84 21.83
N ALA A 325 -19.37 -5.29 20.58
CA ALA A 325 -19.29 -6.69 20.19
C ALA A 325 -18.21 -7.45 20.99
N GLY A 326 -18.60 -8.62 21.52
CA GLY A 326 -17.78 -9.47 22.34
C GLY A 326 -16.44 -9.87 21.72
N GLN A 327 -15.44 -10.05 22.59
CA GLN A 327 -14.09 -10.50 22.25
C GLN A 327 -14.08 -11.86 21.53
N PRO A 328 -13.17 -12.09 20.57
CA PRO A 328 -13.07 -13.34 19.83
C PRO A 328 -12.41 -14.44 20.67
N LYS A 329 -13.01 -15.64 20.65
CA LYS A 329 -12.38 -16.90 21.09
C LYS A 329 -11.53 -17.47 19.94
N SER A 330 -10.26 -17.80 20.21
CA SER A 330 -9.54 -18.86 19.47
C SER A 330 -10.10 -20.24 19.91
N PRO A 331 -10.11 -21.34 19.11
CA PRO A 331 -9.00 -21.80 18.24
C PRO A 331 -9.37 -22.57 16.94
N GLY A 332 -8.37 -22.89 16.11
CA GLY A 332 -8.22 -24.19 15.41
C GLY A 332 -9.12 -24.55 14.20
N GLN A 333 -8.50 -24.72 13.03
CA GLN A 333 -8.99 -25.25 11.73
C GLN A 333 -9.62 -26.67 11.79
N PRO A 334 -10.08 -27.30 10.67
CA PRO A 334 -10.90 -26.82 9.51
C PRO A 334 -12.08 -27.77 9.16
N GLU A 335 -13.20 -27.26 8.64
CA GLU A 335 -14.19 -28.05 7.85
C GLU A 335 -15.05 -27.05 7.05
N GLN A 336 -14.75 -26.86 5.76
CA GLN A 336 -15.43 -27.43 4.60
C GLN A 336 -16.92 -27.10 4.44
N ALA A 337 -17.18 -26.52 3.27
CA ALA A 337 -18.37 -26.66 2.44
C ALA A 337 -19.67 -25.98 2.90
N GLN A 338 -19.94 -24.82 2.31
CA GLN A 338 -21.10 -24.53 1.46
C GLN A 338 -21.36 -23.03 1.51
N LEU A 339 -21.21 -22.33 0.37
CA LEU A 339 -21.94 -21.10 -0.02
C LEU A 339 -21.18 -20.42 -1.17
N PHE A 340 -21.36 -20.93 -2.39
CA PHE A 340 -21.39 -20.09 -3.57
C PHE A 340 -22.47 -20.65 -4.49
N ALA A 341 -23.63 -20.01 -4.44
CA ALA A 341 -24.67 -20.14 -5.44
C ALA A 341 -24.21 -19.49 -6.74
N GLU A 342 -24.56 -20.12 -7.86
CA GLU A 342 -24.38 -19.65 -9.22
C GLU A 342 -25.09 -18.29 -9.46
N PRO A 343 -24.65 -17.49 -10.46
CA PRO A 343 -25.20 -16.16 -10.68
C PRO A 343 -26.56 -16.23 -11.39
N GLN A 344 -27.59 -15.65 -10.77
CA GLN A 344 -28.89 -15.42 -11.39
C GLN A 344 -28.83 -14.23 -12.37
N GLU A 345 -29.49 -14.44 -13.51
CA GLU A 345 -29.75 -13.48 -14.58
C GLU A 345 -30.42 -12.19 -14.07
N ALA A 346 -30.06 -11.06 -14.68
CA ALA A 346 -30.67 -9.76 -14.43
C ALA A 346 -32.12 -9.72 -14.98
N PRO A 347 -33.09 -9.13 -14.27
CA PRO A 347 -34.45 -9.01 -14.77
C PRO A 347 -34.58 -7.90 -15.83
N ALA A 348 -35.35 -8.22 -16.87
CA ALA A 348 -35.78 -7.32 -17.93
C ALA A 348 -36.64 -6.15 -17.38
N ALA A 349 -36.45 -4.98 -17.98
CA ALA A 349 -37.26 -3.79 -17.73
C ALA A 349 -38.70 -3.97 -18.26
N PRO A 350 -39.73 -3.37 -17.62
CA PRO A 350 -41.12 -3.60 -17.98
C PRO A 350 -41.56 -2.81 -19.22
N ASP A 351 -42.35 -3.52 -20.01
CA ASP A 351 -43.10 -3.09 -21.18
C ASP A 351 -44.19 -2.07 -20.77
N ALA A 352 -44.25 -0.93 -21.47
CA ALA A 352 -45.32 0.05 -21.35
C ALA A 352 -46.11 0.05 -22.66
N GLY A 353 -47.25 -0.66 -22.63
CA GLY A 353 -48.19 -0.72 -23.74
C GLY A 353 -49.43 0.15 -23.50
N GLN A 354 -49.79 0.85 -24.58
CA GLN A 354 -51.14 1.19 -25.06
C GLN A 354 -51.69 2.61 -24.88
N ALA A 355 -51.95 3.23 -26.05
CA ALA A 355 -53.16 3.96 -26.50
C ALA A 355 -52.70 5.21 -27.29
N ASP A 356 -53.21 5.62 -28.46
CA ASP A 356 -54.27 5.17 -29.36
C ASP A 356 -54.07 5.90 -30.71
N SER A 357 -54.72 5.38 -31.74
CA SER A 357 -54.95 5.83 -33.12
C SER A 357 -54.96 7.34 -33.47
N MET A 358 -54.40 7.68 -34.65
CA MET A 358 -55.19 8.22 -35.79
C MET A 358 -54.34 8.46 -37.06
N GLN A 359 -54.96 8.12 -38.20
CA GLN A 359 -54.48 8.21 -39.58
C GLN A 359 -54.40 9.66 -40.11
N THR A 360 -53.45 9.93 -41.01
CA THR A 360 -53.58 10.76 -42.24
C THR A 360 -52.27 10.61 -43.05
N LEU A 361 -52.19 9.74 -44.05
CA LEU A 361 -52.36 10.01 -45.49
C LEU A 361 -51.68 11.29 -46.01
N SER A 362 -50.54 11.16 -46.70
CA SER A 362 -50.38 11.40 -48.16
C SER A 362 -48.97 11.88 -48.55
N LYS A 363 -48.35 11.19 -49.54
CA LYS A 363 -47.60 11.70 -50.73
C LYS A 363 -46.44 12.71 -50.47
N GLU A 364 -45.24 12.64 -51.04
CA GLU A 364 -44.85 12.35 -52.42
C GLU A 364 -43.31 12.35 -52.57
N LYS A 365 -42.79 11.52 -53.47
CA LYS A 365 -41.63 11.70 -54.40
C LYS A 365 -40.22 12.08 -53.88
N GLN A 366 -39.32 11.11 -54.05
CA GLN A 366 -37.98 11.27 -54.66
C GLN A 366 -38.06 11.96 -56.05
N PRO A 367 -37.00 12.64 -56.58
CA PRO A 367 -35.78 11.94 -56.98
C PRO A 367 -34.43 12.70 -56.90
N THR A 368 -33.45 11.95 -57.38
CA THR A 368 -32.00 12.00 -57.59
C THR A 368 -31.37 13.18 -58.35
N GLU A 369 -30.02 13.16 -58.38
CA GLU A 369 -29.07 13.83 -59.30
C GLU A 369 -28.81 15.33 -59.04
N GLU A 370 -27.64 15.94 -59.23
CA GLU A 370 -26.37 15.59 -59.86
C GLU A 370 -25.32 16.66 -59.49
N ALA A 371 -24.03 16.29 -59.59
CA ALA A 371 -22.87 17.09 -59.99
C ALA A 371 -22.84 18.64 -59.79
N LYS A 372 -21.93 19.09 -58.92
CA LYS A 372 -20.81 19.98 -59.31
C LYS A 372 -19.73 20.07 -58.24
#